data_AF-A0A3P6GMA7-F1
#
_entry.id   AF-A0A3P6GMA7-F1
#
_cell.length_a   1.000
_cell.length_b   1.000
_cell.length_c   1.000
_cell.angle_alpha   90.00
_cell.angle_beta   90.00
_cell.angle_gamma   90.00
#
_symmetry.space_group_name_H-M   'P 1'
#
loop_
_entity.id
_entity.type
_entity.pdbx_description
1 polymer ?
#
loop_
_entity_poly.entity_id
_entity_poly.type
_entity_poly.pdbx_seq_one_letter_code
_entity_poly.pdbx_strand_id
1 'polypeptide(L)'
;MKRRKSWCEMQDATEERKPCCSTFGKALKSEFKCSKFGFTGAIFSLFPLPQVIIIALGLVIWACVEIPLEVKRSKEEHMKLYYFLYATNWAFLTYTVTSSIFAVYCAYFNFNKEKHVPKCFSEFLWFLYGMSMNTVLVTSLVYWAAFWDPKYAISLESPAAEQLSSLIFALTIFNHMVPSRVREEFRAGPRCMASTRQWASCLALTAVVPAISGWAPESKFKHLIPACTVFIDAWVNGLPIRLLHAIYPTLLGLIYAVFSYIYYDAGNIRPIYPVLDWSKPADAVIASVLTITFGLVIQVFLYVIFFIRIVLSYRLGGRGELVSQWWKENGAEDPSGT
;
A
#
# COMPACT_ATOMS: atom_id res chain seq x y z
N MET A 1 -14.87 -20.65 59.43
CA MET A 1 -14.24 -21.22 58.20
C MET A 1 -14.56 -20.30 57.01
N LYS A 2 -13.73 -19.28 56.76
CA LYS A 2 -13.92 -18.33 55.63
C LYS A 2 -13.40 -19.00 54.35
N ARG A 3 -14.31 -19.31 53.42
CA ARG A 3 -14.00 -19.89 52.09
C ARG A 3 -13.09 -18.91 51.34
N ARG A 4 -11.84 -19.31 51.08
CA ARG A 4 -10.89 -18.56 50.25
C ARG A 4 -11.36 -18.70 48.80
N LYS A 5 -11.82 -17.60 48.17
CA LYS A 5 -12.16 -17.59 46.74
C LYS A 5 -10.91 -17.90 45.91
N SER A 6 -11.08 -18.66 44.83
CA SER A 6 -9.96 -19.06 43.97
C SER A 6 -9.44 -17.86 43.17
N TRP A 7 -8.16 -17.86 42.79
CA TRP A 7 -7.53 -16.80 42.01
C TRP A 7 -8.24 -16.51 40.67
N CYS A 8 -8.90 -17.51 40.06
CA CYS A 8 -9.69 -17.32 38.85
C CYS A 8 -10.94 -16.46 39.08
N GLU A 9 -11.58 -16.54 40.25
CA GLU A 9 -12.80 -15.75 40.55
C GLU A 9 -12.49 -14.27 40.84
N MET A 10 -11.23 -13.92 41.10
CA MET A 10 -10.80 -12.52 41.28
C MET A 10 -10.48 -11.82 39.96
N GLN A 11 -10.08 -12.57 38.91
CA GLN A 11 -9.79 -12.00 37.60
C GLN A 11 -11.06 -11.59 36.83
N ASP A 12 -12.16 -12.32 36.98
CA ASP A 12 -13.43 -11.98 36.32
C ASP A 12 -14.11 -10.70 36.88
N ALA A 13 -13.73 -10.25 38.09
CA ALA A 13 -14.35 -9.09 38.73
C ALA A 13 -13.65 -7.75 38.44
N THR A 14 -12.50 -7.77 37.75
CA THR A 14 -11.69 -6.56 37.47
C THR A 14 -11.57 -6.21 35.99
N GLU A 15 -12.24 -6.94 35.11
CA GLU A 15 -12.33 -6.60 33.68
C GLU A 15 -13.36 -5.47 33.46
N GLU A 16 -13.08 -4.29 34.03
CA GLU A 16 -13.78 -3.06 33.67
C GLU A 16 -13.37 -2.73 32.23
N ARG A 17 -14.18 -3.19 31.28
CA ARG A 17 -13.98 -3.09 29.83
C ARG A 17 -13.85 -1.62 29.41
N LYS A 18 -12.64 -1.07 29.45
CA LYS A 18 -12.38 0.32 29.05
C LYS A 18 -12.86 0.53 27.61
N PRO A 19 -13.61 1.61 27.31
CA PRO A 19 -14.15 1.80 25.98
C PRO A 19 -13.02 1.99 24.97
N CYS A 20 -13.05 1.21 23.89
CA CYS A 20 -12.11 1.21 22.76
C CYS A 20 -11.74 2.63 22.27
N CYS A 21 -12.69 3.57 22.35
CA CYS A 21 -12.51 4.97 21.99
C CYS A 21 -11.47 5.70 22.85
N SER A 22 -11.36 5.38 24.14
CA SER A 22 -10.36 6.01 25.04
C SER A 22 -8.93 5.57 24.69
N THR A 23 -8.77 4.33 24.24
CA THR A 23 -7.48 3.75 23.84
C THR A 23 -7.03 4.30 22.48
N PHE A 24 -7.95 4.44 21.53
CA PHE A 24 -7.66 5.06 20.23
C PHE A 24 -7.23 6.53 20.38
N GLY A 25 -7.92 7.32 21.21
CA GLY A 25 -7.56 8.72 21.45
C GLY A 25 -6.17 8.91 22.07
N LYS A 26 -5.78 8.03 23.00
CA LYS A 26 -4.42 8.04 23.58
C LYS A 26 -3.34 7.64 22.56
N ALA A 27 -3.60 6.62 21.75
CA ALA A 27 -2.69 6.20 20.68
C ALA A 27 -2.55 7.30 19.60
N LEU A 28 -3.65 7.94 19.21
CA LEU A 28 -3.63 9.06 18.27
C LEU A 28 -2.82 10.25 18.82
N LYS A 29 -3.01 10.60 20.10
CA LYS A 29 -2.26 11.70 20.73
C LYS A 29 -0.76 11.39 20.85
N SER A 30 -0.37 10.12 21.00
CA SER A 30 1.04 9.74 21.09
C SER A 30 1.75 9.75 19.74
N GLU A 31 1.04 9.58 18.62
CA GLU A 31 1.58 9.73 17.26
C GLU A 31 2.08 11.15 16.97
N PHE A 32 1.48 12.20 17.55
CA PHE A 32 1.89 13.60 17.32
C PHE A 32 3.15 14.04 18.10
N LYS A 33 3.78 13.15 18.88
CA LYS A 33 5.03 13.50 19.58
C LYS A 33 6.19 13.62 18.58
N CYS A 34 6.94 14.72 18.67
CA CYS A 34 8.10 14.99 17.78
C CYS A 34 9.19 13.89 17.88
N SER A 35 9.30 13.19 19.01
CA SER A 35 10.19 12.02 19.15
C SER A 35 9.80 10.83 18.25
N LYS A 36 8.54 10.75 17.80
CA LYS A 36 8.04 9.75 16.83
C LYS A 36 8.01 10.26 15.38
N PHE A 37 8.42 11.51 15.15
CA PHE A 37 8.73 12.03 13.82
C PHE A 37 9.91 11.27 13.17
N GLY A 38 10.70 10.58 14.00
CA GLY A 38 11.79 9.71 13.56
C GLY A 38 11.32 8.42 12.88
N PHE A 39 11.96 8.13 11.76
CA PHE A 39 12.53 6.85 11.40
C PHE A 39 12.56 5.83 12.56
N THR A 40 11.63 4.89 12.57
CA THR A 40 11.70 3.71 13.46
C THR A 40 11.50 2.53 12.55
N GLY A 41 12.57 1.76 12.36
CA GLY A 41 12.69 0.82 11.25
C GLY A 41 11.55 -0.20 11.15
N ALA A 42 11.29 -0.64 9.92
CA ALA A 42 10.42 -1.79 9.69
C ALA A 42 11.04 -3.06 10.28
N ILE A 43 10.21 -3.90 10.92
CA ILE A 43 10.65 -5.21 11.43
C ILE A 43 10.58 -6.21 10.28
N PHE A 44 11.67 -6.35 9.50
CA PHE A 44 11.71 -7.16 8.27
C PHE A 44 11.40 -8.66 8.48
N SER A 45 11.59 -9.18 9.69
CA SER A 45 11.24 -10.56 10.04
C SER A 45 9.74 -10.85 10.03
N LEU A 46 8.89 -9.81 10.02
CA LEU A 46 7.43 -9.95 10.04
C LEU A 46 6.78 -9.95 8.66
N PHE A 47 7.59 -9.92 7.62
CA PHE A 47 7.09 -9.77 6.26
C PHE A 47 6.81 -11.11 5.59
N PRO A 48 5.67 -11.25 4.90
CA PRO A 48 5.40 -12.40 4.06
C PRO A 48 6.32 -12.35 2.84
N LEU A 49 7.48 -13.00 2.95
CA LEU A 49 8.52 -13.02 1.92
C LEU A 49 8.00 -13.34 0.50
N PRO A 50 7.12 -14.35 0.30
CA PRO A 50 6.64 -14.67 -1.04
C PRO A 50 5.88 -13.52 -1.70
N GLN A 51 5.07 -12.78 -0.92
CA GLN A 51 4.24 -11.71 -1.44
C GLN A 51 5.08 -10.51 -1.89
N VAL A 52 6.02 -10.07 -1.06
CA VAL A 52 6.86 -8.90 -1.39
C VAL A 52 7.69 -9.16 -2.64
N ILE A 53 8.18 -10.39 -2.83
CA ILE A 53 8.90 -10.80 -4.04
C ILE A 53 7.97 -10.78 -5.25
N ILE A 54 6.76 -11.33 -5.13
CA ILE A 54 5.80 -11.40 -6.23
C ILE A 54 5.36 -10.01 -6.70
N ILE A 55 5.02 -9.11 -5.76
CA ILE A 55 4.65 -7.73 -6.08
C ILE A 55 5.83 -7.03 -6.75
N ALA A 56 7.03 -7.12 -6.19
CA ALA A 56 8.23 -6.51 -6.76
C ALA A 56 8.53 -7.01 -8.19
N LEU A 57 8.49 -8.33 -8.42
CA LEU A 57 8.71 -8.90 -9.74
C LEU A 57 7.65 -8.46 -10.75
N GLY A 58 6.37 -8.45 -10.36
CA GLY A 58 5.27 -7.99 -11.21
C GLY A 58 5.43 -6.52 -11.62
N LEU A 59 5.80 -5.65 -10.68
CA LEU A 59 6.06 -4.23 -10.95
C LEU A 59 7.29 -4.03 -11.85
N VAL A 60 8.37 -4.78 -11.65
CA VAL A 60 9.56 -4.71 -12.51
C VAL A 60 9.25 -5.18 -13.93
N ILE A 61 8.54 -6.30 -14.08
CA ILE A 61 8.11 -6.80 -15.40
C ILE A 61 7.27 -5.75 -16.12
N TRP A 62 6.30 -5.15 -15.41
CA TRP A 62 5.50 -4.05 -15.96
C TRP A 62 6.40 -2.89 -16.38
N ALA A 63 7.29 -2.40 -15.51
CA ALA A 63 8.18 -1.28 -15.81
C ALA A 63 9.07 -1.54 -17.05
N CYS A 64 9.57 -2.77 -17.19
CA CYS A 64 10.35 -3.21 -18.35
C CYS A 64 9.57 -3.18 -19.66
N VAL A 65 8.24 -3.30 -19.63
CA VAL A 65 7.37 -3.21 -20.82
C VAL A 65 6.92 -1.77 -21.05
N GLU A 66 6.47 -1.07 -20.00
CA GLU A 66 5.89 0.27 -20.13
C GLU A 66 6.93 1.33 -20.50
N ILE A 67 8.11 1.33 -19.86
CA ILE A 67 9.12 2.37 -20.09
C ILE A 67 9.56 2.39 -21.57
N PRO A 68 9.92 1.26 -22.21
CA PRO A 68 10.26 1.27 -23.63
C PRO A 68 9.10 1.70 -24.53
N LEU A 69 7.86 1.31 -24.23
CA LEU A 69 6.69 1.69 -25.01
C LEU A 69 6.42 3.20 -24.95
N GLU A 70 6.54 3.80 -23.77
CA GLU A 70 6.35 5.24 -23.61
C GLU A 70 7.51 6.04 -24.24
N VAL A 71 8.74 5.53 -24.14
CA VAL A 71 9.92 6.13 -24.80
C VAL A 71 9.78 6.06 -26.32
N LYS A 72 9.22 4.98 -26.87
CA LYS A 72 8.94 4.87 -28.31
C LYS A 72 7.91 5.94 -28.74
N ARG A 73 6.80 6.07 -28.01
CA ARG A 73 5.76 7.08 -28.26
C ARG A 73 6.30 8.52 -28.15
N SER A 74 7.14 8.78 -27.15
CA SER A 74 7.83 10.05 -26.93
C SER A 74 8.71 10.46 -28.12
N LYS A 75 9.37 9.50 -28.78
CA LYS A 75 10.17 9.75 -29.98
C LYS A 75 9.29 10.09 -31.19
N GLU A 76 8.16 9.40 -31.34
CA GLU A 76 7.20 9.64 -32.42
C GLU A 76 6.55 11.02 -32.31
N GLU A 77 6.27 11.49 -31.09
CA GLU A 77 5.67 12.81 -30.83
C GLU A 77 6.69 13.96 -30.68
N HIS A 78 7.99 13.70 -30.87
CA HIS A 78 9.10 14.67 -30.70
C HIS A 78 9.17 15.37 -29.32
N MET A 79 8.45 14.89 -28.30
CA MET A 79 8.53 15.43 -26.94
C MET A 79 9.58 14.70 -26.12
N LYS A 80 10.73 15.33 -25.88
CA LYS A 80 11.78 14.76 -25.01
C LYS A 80 11.23 14.57 -23.58
N LEU A 81 11.48 13.41 -22.98
CA LEU A 81 11.16 13.08 -21.57
C LEU A 81 9.67 12.94 -21.23
N TYR A 82 8.79 12.62 -22.19
CA TYR A 82 7.33 12.45 -21.98
C TYR A 82 6.96 11.59 -20.75
N TYR A 83 7.68 10.48 -20.54
CA TYR A 83 7.44 9.59 -19.39
C TYR A 83 7.62 10.31 -18.04
N PHE A 84 8.55 11.25 -17.93
CA PHE A 84 8.86 11.96 -16.69
C PHE A 84 7.96 13.17 -16.44
N LEU A 85 7.01 13.50 -17.32
CA LEU A 85 6.08 14.60 -17.08
C LEU A 85 4.97 14.20 -16.09
N TYR A 86 4.46 12.97 -16.19
CA TYR A 86 3.25 12.56 -15.47
C TYR A 86 3.54 12.11 -14.03
N ALA A 87 2.80 12.68 -13.08
CA ALA A 87 2.84 12.27 -11.66
C ALA A 87 2.57 10.78 -11.46
N THR A 88 1.70 10.18 -12.27
CA THR A 88 1.40 8.74 -12.23
C THR A 88 2.63 7.89 -12.52
N ASN A 89 3.48 8.32 -13.46
CA ASN A 89 4.70 7.61 -13.79
C ASN A 89 5.74 7.75 -12.67
N TRP A 90 5.79 8.91 -12.00
CA TRP A 90 6.61 9.09 -10.79
C TRP A 90 6.14 8.17 -9.66
N ALA A 91 4.83 8.08 -9.44
CA ALA A 91 4.24 7.21 -8.43
C ALA A 91 4.58 5.73 -8.70
N PHE A 92 4.39 5.29 -9.94
CA PHE A 92 4.68 3.92 -10.35
C PHE A 92 6.17 3.58 -10.27
N LEU A 93 7.05 4.47 -10.75
CA LEU A 93 8.50 4.24 -10.70
C LEU A 93 9.02 4.20 -9.26
N THR A 94 8.63 5.17 -8.44
CA THR A 94 9.04 5.20 -7.03
C THR A 94 8.54 3.98 -6.27
N TYR A 95 7.29 3.56 -6.50
CA TYR A 95 6.74 2.35 -5.89
C TYR A 95 7.43 1.07 -6.38
N THR A 96 7.76 0.98 -7.67
CA THR A 96 8.51 -0.17 -8.22
C THR A 96 9.88 -0.27 -7.58
N VAL A 97 10.65 0.82 -7.56
CA VAL A 97 12.01 0.85 -7.01
C VAL A 97 12.00 0.53 -5.51
N THR A 98 11.12 1.16 -4.73
CA THR A 98 11.05 0.92 -3.29
C THR A 98 10.61 -0.50 -2.99
N SER A 99 9.62 -1.04 -3.71
CA SER A 99 9.16 -2.44 -3.57
C SER A 99 10.25 -3.44 -3.92
N SER A 100 11.02 -3.21 -5.00
CA SER A 100 12.14 -4.09 -5.38
C SER A 100 13.24 -4.11 -4.33
N ILE A 101 13.66 -2.94 -3.86
CA ILE A 101 14.65 -2.85 -2.78
C ILE A 101 14.10 -3.56 -1.54
N PHE A 102 12.84 -3.30 -1.17
CA PHE A 102 12.20 -3.93 -0.02
C PHE A 102 12.17 -5.47 -0.12
N ALA A 103 11.83 -6.02 -1.29
CA ALA A 103 11.82 -7.46 -1.54
C ALA A 103 13.21 -8.08 -1.43
N VAL A 104 14.24 -7.43 -2.00
CA VAL A 104 15.64 -7.87 -1.90
C VAL A 104 16.10 -7.92 -0.45
N TYR A 105 15.78 -6.88 0.33
CA TYR A 105 16.13 -6.82 1.75
C TYR A 105 15.41 -7.88 2.58
N CYS A 106 14.11 -8.08 2.35
CA CYS A 106 13.35 -9.14 3.00
C CYS A 106 13.92 -10.53 2.68
N ALA A 107 14.28 -10.80 1.42
CA ALA A 107 14.91 -12.06 1.02
C ALA A 107 16.25 -12.24 1.72
N TYR A 108 17.10 -11.22 1.65
CA TYR A 108 18.40 -11.24 2.29
C TYR A 108 18.33 -11.57 3.79
N PHE A 109 17.38 -10.96 4.54
CA PHE A 109 17.24 -11.20 5.98
C PHE A 109 16.69 -12.59 6.30
N ASN A 110 15.76 -13.10 5.49
CA ASN A 110 15.20 -14.44 5.69
C ASN A 110 16.23 -15.55 5.43
N PHE A 111 17.15 -15.35 4.48
CA PHE A 111 18.21 -16.31 4.16
C PHE A 111 19.49 -16.13 5.00
N ASN A 112 19.82 -14.90 5.43
CA ASN A 112 21.00 -14.57 6.22
C ASN A 112 20.63 -14.00 7.58
N LYS A 113 20.09 -14.85 8.46
CA LYS A 113 19.54 -14.50 9.79
C LYS A 113 20.48 -13.73 10.73
N GLU A 114 21.78 -13.65 10.42
CA GLU A 114 22.81 -13.11 11.31
C GLU A 114 23.32 -11.70 10.95
N LYS A 115 22.82 -11.06 9.89
CA LYS A 115 23.38 -9.78 9.43
C LYS A 115 22.53 -8.57 9.80
N HIS A 116 23.14 -7.64 10.55
CA HIS A 116 22.56 -6.37 10.94
C HIS A 116 22.51 -5.40 9.75
N VAL A 117 21.32 -4.90 9.39
CA VAL A 117 21.17 -3.81 8.41
C VAL A 117 21.40 -2.48 9.13
N PRO A 118 22.12 -1.50 8.55
CA PRO A 118 22.21 -0.18 9.15
C PRO A 118 20.81 0.39 9.42
N LYS A 119 20.53 0.73 10.68
CA LYS A 119 19.22 1.24 11.12
C LYS A 119 18.72 2.40 10.24
N CYS A 120 19.61 3.35 9.96
CA CYS A 120 19.34 4.49 9.08
C CYS A 120 18.85 4.07 7.69
N PHE A 121 19.47 3.06 7.09
CA PHE A 121 19.07 2.58 5.76
C PHE A 121 17.68 1.94 5.79
N SER A 122 17.40 1.08 6.77
CA SER A 122 16.09 0.43 6.90
C SER A 122 14.95 1.41 7.10
N GLU A 123 15.22 2.47 7.85
CA GLU A 123 14.26 3.51 8.16
C GLU A 123 13.99 4.40 6.94
N PHE A 124 15.04 4.77 6.22
CA PHE A 124 14.93 5.51 4.96
C PHE A 124 14.15 4.71 3.91
N LEU A 125 14.44 3.41 3.78
CA LEU A 125 13.72 2.54 2.86
C LEU A 125 12.23 2.43 3.22
N TRP A 126 11.91 2.23 4.50
CA TRP A 126 10.54 2.21 4.99
C TRP A 126 9.82 3.54 4.72
N PHE A 127 10.50 4.66 4.92
CA PHE A 127 10.01 6.00 4.61
C PHE A 127 9.64 6.13 3.13
N LEU A 128 10.57 5.80 2.22
CA LEU A 128 10.33 5.89 0.78
C LEU A 128 9.19 4.96 0.35
N TYR A 129 9.12 3.75 0.91
CA TYR A 129 8.06 2.80 0.64
C TYR A 129 6.69 3.35 1.06
N GLY A 130 6.57 3.86 2.29
CA GLY A 130 5.35 4.48 2.81
C GLY A 130 4.89 5.67 1.97
N MET A 131 5.82 6.54 1.59
CA MET A 131 5.55 7.66 0.69
C MET A 131 5.01 7.17 -0.66
N SER A 132 5.66 6.18 -1.28
CA SER A 132 5.26 5.66 -2.60
C SER A 132 3.86 5.02 -2.59
N MET A 133 3.49 4.28 -1.54
CA MET A 133 2.14 3.74 -1.37
C MET A 133 1.08 4.85 -1.34
N ASN A 134 1.33 5.92 -0.58
CA ASN A 134 0.43 7.07 -0.53
C ASN A 134 0.30 7.72 -1.91
N THR A 135 1.41 7.99 -2.59
CA THR A 135 1.41 8.64 -3.91
C THR A 135 0.68 7.81 -4.97
N VAL A 136 0.81 6.48 -4.97
CA VAL A 136 0.06 5.59 -5.86
C VAL A 136 -1.45 5.70 -5.62
N LEU A 137 -1.88 5.67 -4.36
CA LEU A 137 -3.30 5.78 -4.02
C LEU A 137 -3.87 7.17 -4.34
N VAL A 138 -3.11 8.25 -4.11
CA VAL A 138 -3.53 9.62 -4.43
C VAL A 138 -3.67 9.81 -5.93
N THR A 139 -2.67 9.41 -6.71
CA THR A 139 -2.73 9.55 -8.17
C THR A 139 -3.84 8.69 -8.79
N SER A 140 -4.16 7.54 -8.18
CA SER A 140 -5.33 6.74 -8.55
C SER A 140 -6.64 7.46 -8.19
N LEU A 141 -6.77 7.95 -6.96
CA LEU A 141 -7.99 8.65 -6.51
C LEU A 141 -8.28 9.91 -7.35
N VAL A 142 -7.25 10.72 -7.63
CA VAL A 142 -7.38 11.92 -8.48
C VAL A 142 -7.86 11.54 -9.89
N TYR A 143 -7.37 10.43 -10.44
CA TYR A 143 -7.85 9.95 -11.74
C TYR A 143 -9.33 9.62 -11.73
N TRP A 144 -9.78 8.80 -10.78
CA TRP A 144 -11.18 8.41 -10.70
C TRP A 144 -12.11 9.58 -10.33
N ALA A 145 -11.61 10.55 -9.56
CA ALA A 145 -12.39 11.71 -9.14
C ALA A 145 -12.47 12.82 -10.19
N ALA A 146 -11.39 13.05 -10.97
CA ALA A 146 -11.25 14.23 -11.82
C ALA A 146 -11.08 13.93 -13.32
N PHE A 147 -10.57 12.76 -13.71
CA PHE A 147 -10.25 12.45 -15.10
C PHE A 147 -11.11 11.34 -15.72
N TRP A 148 -11.79 10.54 -14.91
CA TRP A 148 -12.64 9.45 -15.40
C TRP A 148 -13.94 9.97 -16.03
N ASP A 149 -14.17 9.64 -17.30
CA ASP A 149 -15.46 9.86 -17.98
C ASP A 149 -16.13 8.52 -18.34
N PRO A 150 -17.31 8.20 -17.75
CA PRO A 150 -18.01 6.95 -17.98
C PRO A 150 -18.56 6.78 -19.41
N LYS A 151 -18.72 7.87 -20.18
CA LYS A 151 -19.26 7.78 -21.56
C LYS A 151 -18.34 7.03 -22.52
N TYR A 152 -17.03 7.09 -22.28
CA TYR A 152 -16.03 6.32 -23.04
C TYR A 152 -15.83 4.89 -22.52
N ALA A 153 -16.47 4.51 -21.41
CA ALA A 153 -16.39 3.16 -20.86
C ALA A 153 -17.42 2.22 -21.49
N ILE A 154 -18.63 2.74 -21.77
CA ILE A 154 -19.75 1.97 -22.35
C ILE A 154 -19.43 1.54 -23.79
N SER A 155 -18.63 2.32 -24.54
CA SER A 155 -18.18 1.97 -25.89
C SER A 155 -17.11 0.87 -25.94
N LEU A 156 -16.54 0.46 -24.79
CA LEU A 156 -15.51 -0.58 -24.66
C LEU A 156 -16.02 -1.83 -23.93
N GLU A 157 -17.33 -1.94 -23.68
CA GLU A 157 -17.92 -3.07 -22.92
C GLU A 157 -17.78 -4.44 -23.59
N SER A 158 -17.47 -4.52 -24.89
CA SER A 158 -17.30 -5.80 -25.59
C SER A 158 -16.11 -6.64 -25.08
N PRO A 159 -14.87 -6.13 -24.98
CA PRO A 159 -13.73 -6.92 -24.49
C PRO A 159 -13.61 -7.03 -22.96
N ALA A 160 -14.13 -6.07 -22.18
CA ALA A 160 -13.95 -6.07 -20.72
C ALA A 160 -14.85 -7.10 -19.99
N ALA A 161 -16.03 -7.39 -20.53
CA ALA A 161 -16.95 -8.40 -19.98
C ALA A 161 -16.45 -9.84 -20.20
N GLU A 162 -15.76 -10.12 -21.32
CA GLU A 162 -15.08 -11.40 -21.57
C GLU A 162 -13.84 -11.62 -20.66
N GLN A 163 -13.29 -10.54 -20.11
CA GLN A 163 -12.11 -10.61 -19.26
C GLN A 163 -12.48 -10.80 -17.77
N LEU A 164 -13.61 -10.24 -17.33
CA LEU A 164 -14.17 -10.57 -16.02
C LEU A 164 -14.60 -12.05 -15.95
N SER A 165 -15.15 -12.60 -17.04
CA SER A 165 -15.49 -14.02 -17.12
C SER A 165 -14.24 -14.91 -17.15
N SER A 166 -13.16 -14.49 -17.80
CA SER A 166 -11.85 -15.18 -17.77
C SER A 166 -11.20 -15.18 -16.39
N LEU A 167 -11.32 -14.08 -15.63
CA LEU A 167 -10.84 -13.98 -14.24
C LEU A 167 -11.65 -14.90 -13.32
N ILE A 168 -12.97 -14.93 -13.46
CA ILE A 168 -13.87 -15.83 -12.74
C ILE A 168 -13.59 -17.31 -13.10
N PHE A 169 -13.32 -17.60 -14.37
CA PHE A 169 -13.00 -18.94 -14.87
C PHE A 169 -11.65 -19.44 -14.35
N ALA A 170 -10.62 -18.58 -14.31
CA ALA A 170 -9.32 -18.90 -13.71
C ALA A 170 -9.43 -19.18 -12.21
N LEU A 171 -10.24 -18.39 -11.48
CA LEU A 171 -10.55 -18.63 -10.07
C LEU A 171 -11.33 -19.95 -9.85
N THR A 172 -12.18 -20.34 -10.81
CA THR A 172 -13.01 -21.56 -10.74
C THR A 172 -12.23 -22.84 -11.06
N ILE A 173 -11.39 -22.84 -12.09
CA ILE A 173 -10.48 -23.97 -12.40
C ILE A 173 -9.50 -24.20 -11.24
N PHE A 174 -9.00 -23.12 -10.63
CA PHE A 174 -8.13 -23.20 -9.45
C PHE A 174 -8.82 -23.89 -8.27
N ASN A 175 -10.11 -23.60 -8.03
CA ASN A 175 -10.89 -24.24 -6.97
C ASN A 175 -11.10 -25.75 -7.20
N HIS A 176 -11.06 -26.19 -8.47
CA HIS A 176 -11.20 -27.59 -8.89
C HIS A 176 -9.88 -28.37 -8.97
N MET A 177 -8.74 -27.69 -9.19
CA MET A 177 -7.42 -28.33 -9.28
C MET A 177 -6.75 -28.58 -7.92
N VAL A 178 -7.31 -28.07 -6.82
CA VAL A 178 -6.83 -28.39 -5.45
C VAL A 178 -7.30 -29.82 -5.09
N PRO A 179 -6.40 -30.81 -4.99
CA PRO A 179 -6.78 -32.18 -4.72
C PRO A 179 -7.45 -32.30 -3.34
N SER A 180 -8.47 -33.15 -3.23
CA SER A 180 -9.24 -33.38 -2.01
C SER A 180 -8.38 -33.77 -0.81
N ARG A 181 -7.18 -34.34 -1.03
CA ARG A 181 -6.20 -34.68 0.02
C ARG A 181 -5.53 -33.45 0.65
N VAL A 182 -5.29 -32.38 -0.11
CA VAL A 182 -4.74 -31.12 0.41
C VAL A 182 -5.78 -30.43 1.27
N ARG A 183 -7.08 -30.55 0.91
CA ARG A 183 -8.24 -30.03 1.66
C ARG A 183 -8.29 -30.48 3.12
N GLU A 184 -7.79 -31.68 3.43
CA GLU A 184 -7.75 -32.19 4.80
C GLU A 184 -6.57 -31.66 5.62
N GLU A 185 -5.41 -31.38 5.00
CA GLU A 185 -4.30 -30.68 5.66
C GLU A 185 -4.66 -29.23 6.03
N PHE A 186 -5.55 -28.56 5.29
CA PHE A 186 -6.10 -27.23 5.66
C PHE A 186 -6.89 -27.25 6.99
N ARG A 187 -7.33 -28.41 7.47
CA ARG A 187 -8.07 -28.54 8.73
C ARG A 187 -7.13 -28.62 9.94
N ALA A 188 -5.83 -28.88 9.72
CA ALA A 188 -4.82 -29.02 10.75
C ALA A 188 -4.06 -27.70 11.00
N GLY A 189 -4.64 -26.84 11.85
CA GLY A 189 -3.91 -25.82 12.61
C GLY A 189 -3.82 -24.40 12.00
N PRO A 190 -3.95 -23.34 12.84
CA PRO A 190 -4.10 -21.95 12.39
C PRO A 190 -2.87 -21.34 11.68
N ARG A 191 -1.66 -21.89 11.88
CA ARG A 191 -0.43 -21.38 11.22
C ARG A 191 -0.32 -21.76 9.74
N CYS A 192 -0.95 -22.86 9.32
CA CYS A 192 -0.83 -23.36 7.94
C CYS A 192 -1.83 -22.70 6.97
N MET A 193 -3.00 -22.28 7.48
CA MET A 193 -4.07 -21.64 6.67
C MET A 193 -3.74 -20.22 6.19
N ALA A 194 -2.94 -19.45 6.93
CA ALA A 194 -2.56 -18.09 6.54
C ALA A 194 -1.62 -18.10 5.32
N SER A 195 -0.61 -18.96 5.37
CA SER A 195 0.35 -19.21 4.30
C SER A 195 -0.36 -19.60 2.99
N THR A 196 -1.21 -20.62 3.01
CA THR A 196 -1.83 -21.18 1.80
C THR A 196 -2.88 -20.27 1.16
N ARG A 197 -3.64 -19.48 1.95
CA ARG A 197 -4.51 -18.42 1.41
C ARG A 197 -3.70 -17.29 0.78
N GLN A 198 -2.56 -16.91 1.37
CA GLN A 198 -1.63 -15.94 0.78
C GLN A 198 -1.05 -16.43 -0.55
N TRP A 199 -0.66 -17.71 -0.66
CA TRP A 199 -0.17 -18.28 -1.92
C TRP A 199 -1.22 -18.26 -3.03
N ALA A 200 -2.49 -18.55 -2.72
CA ALA A 200 -3.59 -18.51 -3.68
C ALA A 200 -3.87 -17.08 -4.20
N SER A 201 -3.87 -16.08 -3.32
CA SER A 201 -4.02 -14.67 -3.71
C SER A 201 -2.82 -14.15 -4.51
N CYS A 202 -1.61 -14.62 -4.18
CA CYS A 202 -0.39 -14.22 -4.89
C CYS A 202 -0.27 -14.87 -6.28
N LEU A 203 -0.71 -16.12 -6.46
CA LEU A 203 -0.71 -16.77 -7.78
C LEU A 203 -1.73 -16.13 -8.74
N ALA A 204 -2.89 -15.71 -8.23
CA ALA A 204 -3.88 -14.97 -9.00
C ALA A 204 -3.32 -13.63 -9.50
N LEU A 205 -2.51 -12.93 -8.70
CA LEU A 205 -1.81 -11.72 -9.10
C LEU A 205 -0.72 -11.98 -10.16
N THR A 206 0.04 -13.08 -10.06
CA THR A 206 1.08 -13.42 -11.05
C THR A 206 0.52 -13.85 -12.40
N ALA A 207 -0.70 -14.37 -12.48
CA ALA A 207 -1.33 -14.74 -13.75
C ALA A 207 -1.90 -13.52 -14.51
N VAL A 208 -2.22 -12.44 -13.79
CA VAL A 208 -2.74 -11.19 -14.38
C VAL A 208 -1.64 -10.40 -15.11
N VAL A 209 -0.39 -10.46 -14.64
CA VAL A 209 0.71 -9.61 -15.16
C VAL A 209 1.20 -10.01 -16.57
N PRO A 210 1.40 -11.30 -16.91
CA PRO A 210 1.83 -11.70 -18.27
C PRO A 210 0.75 -11.52 -19.34
N ALA A 211 -0.54 -11.60 -18.97
CA ALA A 211 -1.66 -11.37 -19.90
C ALA A 211 -1.75 -9.92 -20.40
N ILE A 212 -1.08 -8.98 -19.72
CA ILE A 212 -1.03 -7.54 -20.05
C ILE A 212 0.10 -7.21 -21.03
N SER A 213 1.06 -8.12 -21.28
CA SER A 213 2.25 -7.87 -22.11
C SER A 213 1.98 -7.59 -23.60
N GLY A 214 0.74 -7.76 -24.07
CA GLY A 214 0.28 -7.36 -25.40
C GLY A 214 -0.49 -6.02 -25.46
N TRP A 215 -0.66 -5.32 -24.34
CA TRP A 215 -1.61 -4.20 -24.23
C TRP A 215 -0.88 -2.89 -23.92
N ALA A 216 -1.14 -1.84 -24.71
CA ALA A 216 -0.91 -0.48 -24.25
C ALA A 216 -1.85 -0.27 -23.05
N PRO A 217 -1.35 -0.06 -21.81
CA PRO A 217 -2.24 0.00 -20.66
C PRO A 217 -3.09 1.27 -20.79
N GLU A 218 -4.39 1.10 -21.03
CA GLU A 218 -5.35 2.18 -20.89
C GLU A 218 -5.11 2.88 -19.54
N SER A 219 -5.26 4.20 -19.50
CA SER A 219 -5.01 5.01 -18.29
C SER A 219 -5.67 4.40 -17.05
N LYS A 220 -6.86 3.81 -17.21
CA LYS A 220 -7.60 3.03 -16.20
C LYS A 220 -6.74 2.02 -15.46
N PHE A 221 -6.01 1.16 -16.17
CA PHE A 221 -5.21 0.09 -15.59
C PHE A 221 -3.98 0.62 -14.86
N LYS A 222 -3.37 1.70 -15.37
CA LYS A 222 -2.25 2.39 -14.71
C LYS A 222 -2.63 2.97 -13.34
N HIS A 223 -3.91 3.28 -13.14
CA HIS A 223 -4.42 3.76 -11.86
C HIS A 223 -5.00 2.64 -10.98
N LEU A 224 -5.70 1.65 -11.56
CA LEU A 224 -6.36 0.59 -10.82
C LEU A 224 -5.38 -0.43 -10.24
N ILE A 225 -4.51 -1.00 -11.07
CA ILE A 225 -3.72 -2.17 -10.66
C ILE A 225 -2.68 -1.79 -9.60
N PRO A 226 -1.88 -0.72 -9.74
CA PRO A 226 -0.97 -0.30 -8.67
C PRO A 226 -1.70 0.00 -7.37
N ALA A 227 -2.87 0.66 -7.42
CA ALA A 227 -3.68 0.92 -6.23
C ALA A 227 -4.15 -0.37 -5.55
N CYS A 228 -4.61 -1.36 -6.33
CA CYS A 228 -4.96 -2.69 -5.81
C CYS A 228 -3.77 -3.38 -5.15
N THR A 229 -2.57 -3.31 -5.75
CA THR A 229 -1.38 -3.90 -5.14
C THR A 229 -1.04 -3.24 -3.81
N VAL A 230 -1.10 -1.90 -3.70
CA VAL A 230 -0.89 -1.17 -2.44
C VAL A 230 -1.92 -1.58 -1.39
N PHE A 231 -3.19 -1.72 -1.78
CA PHE A 231 -4.24 -2.17 -0.87
C PHE A 231 -3.92 -3.56 -0.32
N ILE A 232 -3.70 -4.54 -1.19
CA ILE A 232 -3.37 -5.93 -0.81
C ILE A 232 -2.11 -5.95 0.07
N ASP A 233 -1.11 -5.16 -0.29
CA ASP A 233 0.13 -5.04 0.45
C ASP A 233 -0.09 -4.48 1.87
N ALA A 234 -0.86 -3.40 2.00
CA ALA A 234 -1.17 -2.79 3.30
C ALA A 234 -1.93 -3.73 4.24
N TRP A 235 -2.82 -4.57 3.70
CA TRP A 235 -3.59 -5.55 4.48
C TRP A 235 -2.73 -6.70 4.99
N VAL A 236 -1.78 -7.17 4.20
CA VAL A 236 -1.08 -8.42 4.46
C VAL A 236 0.30 -8.20 5.09
N ASN A 237 1.01 -7.14 4.72
CA ASN A 237 2.33 -6.85 5.27
C ASN A 237 2.26 -6.41 6.73
N GLY A 238 3.40 -6.48 7.42
CA GLY A 238 3.57 -6.03 8.80
C GLY A 238 3.94 -4.55 8.96
N LEU A 239 3.96 -3.77 7.87
CA LEU A 239 4.49 -2.40 7.88
C LEU A 239 3.76 -1.52 8.89
N PRO A 240 4.48 -0.89 9.84
CA PRO A 240 3.89 0.19 10.61
C PRO A 240 3.62 1.37 9.68
N ILE A 241 2.45 1.98 9.82
CA ILE A 241 2.12 3.25 9.18
C ILE A 241 2.01 4.30 10.29
N ARG A 242 2.69 5.44 10.11
CA ARG A 242 2.63 6.57 11.05
C ARG A 242 1.81 7.70 10.48
N LEU A 243 1.06 8.38 11.33
CA LEU A 243 0.21 9.48 10.86
C LEU A 243 1.04 10.69 10.44
N LEU A 244 2.10 11.02 11.20
CA LEU A 244 3.01 12.15 10.89
C LEU A 244 3.76 12.01 9.56
N HIS A 245 3.88 10.79 9.03
CA HIS A 245 4.48 10.56 7.72
C HIS A 245 3.68 11.18 6.58
N ALA A 246 2.49 11.74 6.83
CA ALA A 246 1.74 12.55 5.88
C ALA A 246 2.56 13.70 5.29
N ILE A 247 3.52 14.25 6.05
CA ILE A 247 4.35 15.37 5.59
C ILE A 247 5.12 15.04 4.30
N TYR A 248 5.49 13.78 4.11
CA TYR A 248 6.34 13.35 3.01
C TYR A 248 5.64 13.29 1.64
N PRO A 249 4.50 12.60 1.48
CA PRO A 249 3.71 12.72 0.25
C PRO A 249 3.21 14.17 0.05
N THR A 250 2.99 14.97 1.10
CA THR A 250 2.71 16.41 0.97
C THR A 250 3.89 17.16 0.34
N LEU A 251 5.12 16.96 0.82
CA LEU A 251 6.31 17.56 0.22
C LEU A 251 6.49 17.14 -1.24
N LEU A 252 6.24 15.87 -1.56
CA LEU A 252 6.29 15.39 -2.95
C LEU A 252 5.21 16.06 -3.81
N GLY A 253 4.00 16.25 -3.28
CA GLY A 253 2.93 17.00 -3.96
C GLY A 253 3.31 18.46 -4.21
N LEU A 254 3.95 19.12 -3.24
CA LEU A 254 4.47 20.48 -3.41
C LEU A 254 5.58 20.54 -4.47
N ILE A 255 6.53 19.61 -4.43
CA ILE A 255 7.59 19.50 -5.44
C ILE A 255 6.98 19.34 -6.83
N TYR A 256 5.97 18.47 -6.99
CA TYR A 256 5.32 18.28 -8.28
C TYR A 256 4.52 19.51 -8.73
N ALA A 257 3.84 20.20 -7.81
CA ALA A 257 3.14 21.45 -8.14
C ALA A 257 4.13 22.51 -8.64
N VAL A 258 5.26 22.70 -7.96
CA VAL A 258 6.34 23.61 -8.39
C VAL A 258 6.91 23.19 -9.75
N PHE A 259 7.18 21.90 -9.94
CA PHE A 259 7.62 21.36 -11.23
C PHE A 259 6.62 21.68 -12.35
N SER A 260 5.32 21.51 -12.10
CA SER A 260 4.28 21.78 -13.10
C SER A 260 4.18 23.27 -13.47
N TYR A 261 4.45 24.16 -12.51
CA TYR A 261 4.51 25.59 -12.75
C TYR A 261 5.76 25.97 -13.56
N ILE A 262 6.94 25.46 -13.19
CA ILE A 262 8.18 25.66 -13.96
C ILE A 262 8.03 25.15 -15.39
N TYR A 263 7.35 24.01 -15.57
CA TYR A 263 7.07 23.47 -16.89
C TYR A 263 6.26 24.45 -17.75
N TYR A 264 5.23 25.09 -17.18
CA TYR A 264 4.47 26.14 -17.87
C TYR A 264 5.31 27.39 -18.16
N ASP A 265 6.04 27.88 -17.15
CA ASP A 265 6.89 29.09 -17.25
C ASP A 265 8.00 28.95 -18.29
N ALA A 266 8.49 27.72 -18.53
CA ALA A 266 9.43 27.40 -19.61
C ALA A 266 8.85 27.55 -21.03
N GLY A 267 7.61 28.04 -21.17
CA GLY A 267 6.96 28.32 -22.46
C GLY A 267 6.11 27.17 -23.01
N ASN A 268 5.81 26.15 -22.19
CA ASN A 268 4.95 25.05 -22.63
C ASN A 268 3.46 25.43 -22.47
N ILE A 269 2.85 25.82 -23.60
CA ILE A 269 1.45 26.28 -23.65
C ILE A 269 0.45 25.14 -23.35
N ARG A 270 0.82 23.88 -23.63
CA ARG A 270 -0.02 22.71 -23.30
C ARG A 270 0.25 22.28 -21.86
N PRO A 271 -0.73 22.38 -20.94
CA PRO A 271 -0.52 21.96 -19.56
C PRO A 271 -0.36 20.44 -19.48
N ILE A 272 0.40 19.97 -18.48
CA ILE A 272 0.62 18.53 -18.24
C ILE A 272 -0.72 17.82 -17.98
N TYR A 273 -1.57 18.47 -17.20
CA TYR A 273 -2.94 18.07 -16.94
C TYR A 273 -3.86 19.26 -17.17
N PRO A 274 -5.06 19.08 -17.76
CA PRO A 274 -6.01 20.19 -17.96
C PRO A 274 -6.35 20.97 -16.68
N VAL A 275 -6.34 20.28 -15.54
CA VAL A 275 -6.60 20.82 -14.20
C VAL A 275 -5.40 21.57 -13.59
N LEU A 276 -4.19 21.41 -14.14
CA LEU A 276 -2.99 22.19 -13.79
C LEU A 276 -2.68 23.22 -14.90
N ASP A 277 -3.70 23.94 -15.37
CA ASP A 277 -3.54 25.03 -16.32
C ASP A 277 -3.09 26.31 -15.60
N TRP A 278 -1.77 26.54 -15.60
CA TRP A 278 -1.15 27.69 -14.96
C TRP A 278 -1.40 29.03 -15.68
N SER A 279 -2.05 29.03 -16.86
CA SER A 279 -2.62 30.27 -17.42
C SER A 279 -3.81 30.78 -16.59
N LYS A 280 -4.43 29.89 -15.81
CA LYS A 280 -5.47 30.17 -14.81
C LYS A 280 -4.93 29.80 -13.43
N PRO A 281 -4.06 30.63 -12.83
CA PRO A 281 -3.32 30.26 -11.62
C PRO A 281 -4.23 29.91 -10.43
N ALA A 282 -5.42 30.52 -10.33
CA ALA A 282 -6.38 30.18 -9.28
C ALA A 282 -6.84 28.71 -9.38
N ASP A 283 -7.19 28.23 -10.57
CA ASP A 283 -7.66 26.86 -10.80
C ASP A 283 -6.54 25.84 -10.53
N ALA A 284 -5.32 26.12 -11.02
CA ALA A 284 -4.15 25.26 -10.80
C ALA A 284 -3.74 25.18 -9.31
N VAL A 285 -3.84 26.29 -8.58
CA VAL A 285 -3.60 26.30 -7.12
C VAL A 285 -4.66 25.49 -6.39
N ILE A 286 -5.95 25.67 -6.72
CA ILE A 286 -7.05 24.91 -6.11
C ILE A 286 -6.86 23.40 -6.36
N ALA A 287 -6.53 23.02 -7.58
CA ALA A 287 -6.24 21.63 -7.94
C ALA A 287 -5.08 21.02 -7.15
N SER A 288 -4.00 21.78 -6.98
CA SER A 288 -2.82 21.38 -6.22
C SER A 288 -3.16 21.18 -4.74
N VAL A 289 -3.88 22.15 -4.14
CA VAL A 289 -4.35 22.07 -2.75
C VAL A 289 -5.30 20.89 -2.53
N LEU A 290 -6.22 20.64 -3.46
CA LEU A 290 -7.14 19.51 -3.38
C LEU A 290 -6.40 18.16 -3.43
N THR A 291 -5.41 18.05 -4.32
CA THR A 291 -4.58 16.84 -4.45
C THR A 291 -3.75 16.58 -3.19
N ILE A 292 -3.14 17.63 -2.61
CA ILE A 292 -2.43 17.54 -1.33
C ILE A 292 -3.38 17.11 -0.21
N THR A 293 -4.60 17.66 -0.20
CA THR A 293 -5.63 17.30 0.78
C THR A 293 -6.01 15.81 0.66
N PHE A 294 -6.18 15.30 -0.56
CA PHE A 294 -6.38 13.85 -0.78
C PHE A 294 -5.19 13.02 -0.27
N GLY A 295 -3.95 13.49 -0.41
CA GLY A 295 -2.77 12.84 0.19
C GLY A 295 -2.84 12.71 1.70
N LEU A 296 -3.30 13.75 2.40
CA LEU A 296 -3.52 13.70 3.85
C LEU A 296 -4.62 12.70 4.21
N VAL A 297 -5.73 12.69 3.46
CA VAL A 297 -6.84 11.74 3.67
C VAL A 297 -6.39 10.30 3.44
N ILE A 298 -5.63 10.04 2.37
CA ILE A 298 -5.04 8.72 2.09
C ILE A 298 -4.08 8.28 3.20
N GLN A 299 -3.32 9.21 3.80
CA GLN A 299 -2.45 8.85 4.92
C GLN A 299 -3.25 8.41 6.15
N VAL A 300 -4.32 9.13 6.48
CA VAL A 300 -5.25 8.74 7.55
C VAL A 300 -5.84 7.37 7.24
N PHE A 301 -6.25 7.14 5.99
CA PHE A 301 -6.82 5.88 5.54
C PHE A 301 -5.85 4.70 5.71
N LEU A 302 -4.60 4.84 5.27
CA LEU A 302 -3.55 3.84 5.45
C LEU A 302 -3.24 3.58 6.93
N TYR A 303 -3.25 4.63 7.76
CA TYR A 303 -3.09 4.50 9.22
C TYR A 303 -4.26 3.72 9.84
N VAL A 304 -5.49 3.97 9.40
CA VAL A 304 -6.68 3.23 9.88
C VAL A 304 -6.59 1.75 9.50
N ILE A 305 -6.20 1.41 8.26
CA ILE A 305 -5.95 0.01 7.87
C ILE A 305 -4.91 -0.63 8.79
N PHE A 306 -3.79 0.06 9.01
CA PHE A 306 -2.74 -0.40 9.91
C PHE A 306 -3.27 -0.66 11.32
N PHE A 307 -4.01 0.29 11.89
CA PHE A 307 -4.59 0.17 13.23
C PHE A 307 -5.57 -1.00 13.35
N ILE A 308 -6.51 -1.13 12.39
CA ILE A 308 -7.46 -2.25 12.33
C ILE A 308 -6.72 -3.58 12.28
N ARG A 309 -5.66 -3.68 11.47
CA ARG A 309 -4.85 -4.89 11.32
C ARG A 309 -4.17 -5.29 12.63
N ILE A 310 -3.63 -4.32 13.38
CA ILE A 310 -3.01 -4.56 14.69
C ILE A 310 -4.05 -5.03 15.71
N VAL A 311 -5.20 -4.35 15.78
CA VAL A 311 -6.31 -4.75 16.68
C VAL A 311 -6.83 -6.13 16.34
N LEU A 312 -7.05 -6.45 15.06
CA LEU A 312 -7.51 -7.76 14.62
C LEU A 312 -6.48 -8.85 14.93
N SER A 313 -5.20 -8.59 14.66
CA SER A 313 -4.10 -9.50 14.98
C SER A 313 -4.01 -9.79 16.48
N TYR A 314 -4.34 -8.82 17.33
CA TYR A 314 -4.39 -9.00 18.78
C TYR A 314 -5.60 -9.83 19.22
N ARG A 315 -6.81 -9.48 18.73
CA ARG A 315 -8.06 -10.17 19.08
C ARG A 315 -8.06 -11.64 18.67
N LEU A 316 -7.38 -11.98 17.58
CA LEU A 316 -7.27 -13.35 17.09
C LEU A 316 -6.09 -14.13 17.70
N GLY A 317 -5.40 -13.59 18.72
CA GLY A 317 -4.24 -14.24 19.33
C GLY A 317 -3.07 -14.43 18.35
N GLY A 318 -2.96 -13.55 17.35
CA GLY A 318 -1.95 -13.59 16.29
C GLY A 318 -0.57 -13.14 16.76
N ARG A 319 -0.07 -12.00 16.26
CA ARG A 319 1.29 -11.46 16.51
C ARG A 319 1.54 -10.97 17.95
N GLY A 320 1.02 -11.67 18.96
CA GLY A 320 0.90 -11.30 20.38
C GLY A 320 1.94 -10.31 20.93
N GLU A 321 3.19 -10.74 21.05
CA GLU A 321 4.28 -9.97 21.70
C GLU A 321 4.61 -8.64 21.01
N LEU A 322 4.43 -8.55 19.69
CA LEU A 322 4.68 -7.32 18.93
C LEU A 322 3.54 -6.32 19.08
N VAL A 323 2.31 -6.80 19.20
CA VAL A 323 1.16 -5.93 19.43
C VAL A 323 1.20 -5.36 20.85
N SER A 324 1.54 -6.19 21.86
CA SER A 324 1.69 -5.72 23.24
C SER A 324 2.86 -4.74 23.40
N GLN A 325 3.99 -4.96 22.71
CA GLN A 325 5.08 -3.99 22.66
C GLN A 325 4.64 -2.66 22.04
N TRP A 326 3.91 -2.69 20.92
CA TRP A 326 3.38 -1.48 20.28
C TRP A 326 2.43 -0.68 21.20
N TRP A 327 1.56 -1.35 21.97
CA TRP A 327 0.69 -0.68 22.94
C TRP A 327 1.50 0.00 24.05
N LYS A 328 2.48 -0.70 24.62
CA LYS A 328 3.39 -0.17 25.65
C LYS A 328 4.17 1.06 25.16
N GLU A 329 4.72 1.00 23.95
CA GLU A 329 5.45 2.12 23.33
C GLU A 329 4.59 3.34 23.00
N ASN A 330 3.26 3.16 22.91
CA ASN A 330 2.31 4.23 22.64
C ASN A 330 1.63 4.80 23.88
N GLY A 331 2.02 4.34 25.08
CA GLY A 331 1.46 4.81 26.36
C GLY A 331 -0.01 4.44 26.53
N ALA A 332 -0.48 3.43 25.79
CA ALA A 332 -1.80 2.86 25.91
C ALA A 332 -1.69 1.58 26.74
N GLU A 333 -2.51 1.46 27.78
CA GLU A 333 -2.60 0.24 28.56
C GLU A 333 -3.05 -0.91 27.66
N ASP A 334 -2.43 -2.07 27.85
CA ASP A 334 -2.78 -3.29 27.14
C ASP A 334 -4.29 -3.54 27.36
N PRO A 335 -5.11 -3.64 26.30
CA PRO A 335 -6.54 -3.86 26.45
C PRO A 335 -6.91 -5.18 27.16
N SER A 336 -5.95 -6.08 27.45
CA SER A 336 -6.11 -7.29 28.27
C SER A 336 -5.98 -7.06 29.78
N GLY A 337 -5.54 -5.89 30.23
CA GLY A 337 -5.39 -5.60 31.66
C GLY A 337 -4.39 -6.48 32.43
N THR A 338 -3.45 -7.13 31.73
CA THR A 338 -2.37 -7.92 32.34
C THR A 338 -1.13 -7.10 32.65
#